data_AF-A0A1W9V1R7-F1
#
_entry.id   AF-A0A1W9V1R7-F1
#
_cell.length_a   1.000
_cell.length_b   1.000
_cell.length_c   1.000
_cell.angle_alpha   90.00
_cell.angle_beta   90.00
_cell.angle_gamma   90.00
#
_symmetry.space_group_name_H-M   'P 1'
#
loop_
_entity.id
_entity.type
_entity.pdbx_description
1 polymer ?
#
loop_
_entity_poly.entity_id
_entity_poly.type
_entity_poly.pdbx_seq_one_letter_code
_entity_poly.pdbx_strand_id
1 'polypeptide(L)'
;MPPVSRPSQKGALVVLMNYNDHAPPHVHVKYQSDVRSYRIEIRTRRWMKPARKQLPTTLREMVETWIEAHKQELLEQWENAQHNQQVIIIG
;
A
#
# COMPACT_ATOMS: atom_id res chain seq x y z
N MET A 1 2.56 6.16 10.32
CA MET A 1 2.35 5.73 8.93
C MET A 1 2.01 6.96 8.10
N PRO A 2 2.98 7.61 7.45
CA PRO A 2 2.69 8.65 6.47
C PRO A 2 1.95 8.05 5.25
N PRO A 3 1.10 8.84 4.57
CA PRO A 3 0.50 8.43 3.31
C PRO A 3 1.54 8.39 2.20
N VAL A 4 1.46 7.38 1.35
CA VAL A 4 2.32 7.22 0.16
C VAL A 4 1.51 7.45 -1.12
N SER A 5 0.17 7.38 -1.10
CA SER A 5 -0.64 7.82 -2.25
C SER A 5 -2.13 8.10 -1.94
N ARG A 6 -2.83 8.63 -2.95
CA ARG A 6 -4.31 8.77 -3.04
C ARG A 6 -4.85 8.23 -4.39
N PRO A 7 -5.06 6.92 -4.56
CA PRO A 7 -5.47 6.34 -5.85
C PRO A 7 -6.93 6.62 -6.25
N SER A 8 -7.73 7.25 -5.39
CA SER A 8 -9.07 7.74 -5.75
C SER A 8 -9.19 9.23 -5.45
N GLN A 9 -9.73 10.00 -6.39
CA GLN A 9 -10.01 11.45 -6.25
C GLN A 9 -10.89 11.80 -5.03
N LYS A 10 -11.58 10.82 -4.42
CA LYS A 10 -12.43 10.99 -3.23
C LYS A 10 -11.76 10.65 -1.90
N GLY A 11 -10.46 10.29 -1.87
CA GLY A 11 -9.74 10.01 -0.62
C GLY A 11 -10.19 8.74 0.13
N ALA A 12 -10.97 7.88 -0.53
CA ALA A 12 -11.54 6.67 0.08
C ALA A 12 -10.56 5.50 0.12
N LEU A 13 -9.43 5.58 -0.59
CA LEU A 13 -8.37 4.58 -0.61
C LEU A 13 -7.03 5.26 -0.35
N VAL A 14 -6.28 4.77 0.63
CA VAL A 14 -4.96 5.30 0.99
C VAL A 14 -3.97 4.16 1.03
N VAL A 15 -2.86 4.30 0.31
CA VAL A 15 -1.71 3.41 0.42
C VAL A 15 -0.73 4.03 1.41
N LEU A 16 -0.31 3.23 2.39
CA LEU A 16 0.53 3.63 3.51
C LEU A 16 1.77 2.74 3.52
N MET A 17 2.88 3.30 3.99
CA MET A 17 4.10 2.56 4.27
C MET A 17 4.54 2.86 5.71
N ASN A 18 4.99 1.84 6.41
CA ASN A 18 5.38 1.94 7.80
C ASN A 18 6.88 1.65 7.92
N TYR A 19 7.60 2.57 8.59
CA TYR A 19 9.04 2.48 8.81
C TYR A 19 9.45 1.22 9.60
N ASN A 20 8.54 0.69 10.42
CA ASN A 20 8.78 -0.49 11.26
C ASN A 20 8.31 -1.80 10.62
N ASP A 21 7.93 -1.81 9.33
CA ASP A 21 7.52 -3.05 8.67
C ASP A 21 8.74 -3.94 8.35
N HIS A 22 8.48 -5.25 8.27
CA HIS A 22 9.48 -6.26 7.92
C HIS A 22 9.27 -6.80 6.51
N ALA A 23 10.33 -7.39 5.94
CA ALA A 23 10.26 -8.10 4.68
C ALA A 23 9.14 -9.17 4.67
N PRO A 24 8.47 -9.41 3.52
CA PRO A 24 8.77 -8.84 2.20
C PRO A 24 8.26 -7.39 2.03
N PRO A 25 8.77 -6.64 1.04
CA PRO A 25 8.27 -5.30 0.73
C PRO A 25 6.77 -5.28 0.48
N HIS A 26 6.03 -4.55 1.30
CA HIS A 26 4.57 -4.49 1.23
C HIS A 26 4.05 -3.09 1.52
N VAL A 27 2.81 -2.84 1.08
CA VAL A 27 2.08 -1.63 1.42
C VAL A 27 0.79 -1.96 2.17
N HIS A 28 0.38 -1.01 3.00
CA HIS A 28 -0.88 -1.04 3.71
C HIS A 28 -1.95 -0.28 2.93
N VAL A 29 -3.08 -0.90 2.65
CA VAL A 29 -4.22 -0.31 1.97
C VAL A 29 -5.33 -0.09 2.99
N LYS A 30 -5.79 1.15 3.13
CA LYS A 30 -6.99 1.49 3.91
C LYS A 30 -8.12 1.91 2.99
N TYR A 31 -9.34 1.48 3.30
CA TYR A 31 -10.54 1.83 2.56
C TYR A 31 -11.61 2.41 3.49
N GLN A 32 -12.09 3.63 3.21
CA GLN A 32 -13.08 4.36 4.02
C GLN A 32 -12.70 4.42 5.52
N SER A 33 -13.67 4.14 6.42
CA SER A 33 -13.50 4.03 7.86
C SER A 33 -12.98 2.65 8.31
N ASP A 34 -12.61 1.76 7.37
CA ASP A 34 -12.06 0.46 7.73
C ASP A 34 -10.70 0.65 8.41
N VAL A 35 -10.69 0.39 9.71
CA VAL A 35 -9.49 0.44 10.55
C VAL A 35 -8.51 -0.69 10.17
N ARG A 36 -8.97 -1.67 9.39
CA ARG A 36 -8.15 -2.78 8.91
C ARG A 36 -7.28 -2.29 7.77
N SER A 37 -5.97 -2.30 7.99
CA SER A 37 -5.01 -2.20 6.90
C SER A 37 -4.91 -3.55 6.20
N TYR A 38 -5.40 -3.62 4.97
CA TYR A 38 -5.07 -4.72 4.07
C TYR A 38 -3.60 -4.60 3.69
N ARG A 39 -2.92 -5.73 3.52
CA ARG A 39 -1.51 -5.73 3.13
C ARG A 39 -1.36 -6.43 1.80
N ILE A 40 -0.53 -5.87 0.93
CA ILE A 40 -0.23 -6.43 -0.38
C ILE A 40 1.28 -6.30 -0.61
N GLU A 41 1.90 -7.41 -0.99
CA GLU A 41 3.32 -7.45 -1.32
C GLU A 41 3.55 -6.72 -2.65
N ILE A 42 4.51 -5.79 -2.68
CA ILE A 42 4.78 -4.92 -3.84
C ILE A 42 5.25 -5.75 -5.04
N ARG A 43 6.14 -6.73 -4.82
CA ARG A 43 6.77 -7.49 -5.90
C ARG A 43 5.81 -8.44 -6.61
N THR A 44 4.98 -9.12 -5.84
CA THR A 44 4.12 -10.21 -6.33
C THR A 44 2.66 -9.79 -6.48
N ARG A 45 2.26 -8.63 -5.93
CA ARG A 45 0.86 -8.19 -5.79
C ARG A 45 -0.01 -9.20 -5.03
N ARG A 46 0.61 -10.09 -4.25
CA ARG A 46 -0.13 -11.03 -3.40
C ARG A 46 -0.64 -10.33 -2.16
N TRP A 47 -1.94 -10.38 -1.97
CA TRP A 47 -2.57 -9.93 -0.73
C TRP A 47 -2.13 -10.82 0.44
N MET A 48 -1.51 -10.21 1.43
CA MET A 48 -1.09 -10.87 2.67
C MET A 48 -2.31 -11.02 3.57
N LYS A 49 -2.36 -12.15 4.32
CA LYS A 49 -3.53 -12.69 5.06
C LYS A 49 -4.60 -11.63 5.37
N PRO A 50 -5.84 -11.84 4.89
CA PRO A 50 -6.86 -10.81 4.97
C PRO A 50 -7.22 -10.54 6.43
N ALA A 51 -7.57 -9.29 6.69
CA ALA A 51 -8.38 -9.00 7.85
C ALA A 51 -9.71 -9.80 7.77
N ARG A 52 -10.49 -9.90 8.86
CA ARG A 52 -11.74 -10.70 8.91
C ARG A 52 -12.79 -10.41 7.80
N LYS A 53 -12.57 -9.42 6.93
CA LYS A 53 -13.40 -9.05 5.77
C LYS A 53 -12.46 -8.83 4.58
N GLN A 54 -12.92 -9.17 3.38
CA GLN A 54 -12.17 -8.97 2.14
C GLN A 54 -12.56 -7.64 1.49
N LEU A 55 -11.61 -6.97 0.84
CA LEU A 55 -11.89 -5.85 -0.06
C LEU A 55 -12.75 -6.36 -1.24
N PRO A 56 -13.75 -5.58 -1.69
CA PRO A 56 -14.45 -5.83 -2.95
C PRO A 56 -13.48 -6.06 -4.11
N THR A 57 -13.80 -7.00 -5.01
CA THR A 57 -12.93 -7.42 -6.13
C THR A 57 -12.48 -6.24 -6.99
N THR A 58 -13.38 -5.34 -7.37
CA THR A 58 -13.07 -4.15 -8.17
C THR A 58 -12.04 -3.23 -7.50
N LEU A 59 -12.10 -3.09 -6.17
CA LEU A 59 -11.11 -2.30 -5.44
C LEU A 59 -9.76 -3.00 -5.36
N ARG A 60 -9.75 -4.34 -5.28
CA ARG A 60 -8.51 -5.11 -5.33
C ARG A 60 -7.81 -4.96 -6.67
N GLU A 61 -8.53 -5.11 -7.77
CA GLU A 61 -8.00 -4.94 -9.12
C GLU A 61 -7.46 -3.52 -9.34
N MET A 62 -8.17 -2.51 -8.85
CA MET A 62 -7.71 -1.12 -8.90
C MET A 62 -6.40 -0.92 -8.14
N VAL A 63 -6.29 -1.48 -6.92
CA VAL A 63 -5.06 -1.42 -6.11
C VAL A 63 -3.91 -2.16 -6.80
N GLU A 64 -4.16 -3.36 -7.31
CA GLU A 64 -3.15 -4.18 -7.99
C GLU A 64 -2.61 -3.49 -9.25
N THR A 65 -3.49 -2.85 -10.02
CA THR A 65 -3.13 -2.05 -11.21
C THR A 65 -2.27 -0.85 -10.81
N TRP A 66 -2.67 -0.13 -9.76
CA TRP A 66 -1.93 1.02 -9.27
C TRP A 66 -0.55 0.64 -8.73
N ILE A 67 -0.45 -0.46 -7.98
CA ILE A 67 0.85 -0.98 -7.47
C ILE A 67 1.76 -1.38 -8.63
N GLU A 68 1.22 -2.00 -9.68
CA GLU A 68 2.03 -2.35 -10.84
C GLU A 68 2.58 -1.11 -11.55
N ALA A 69 1.74 -0.08 -11.73
CA ALA A 69 2.14 1.17 -12.36
C ALA A 69 3.26 1.91 -11.59
N HIS A 70 3.26 1.83 -10.26
CA HIS A 70 4.20 2.56 -9.39
C HIS A 70 5.20 1.62 -8.70
N LYS A 71 5.42 0.42 -9.25
CA LYS A 71 6.17 -0.64 -8.57
C LYS A 71 7.59 -0.22 -8.20
N GLN A 72 8.29 0.47 -9.11
CA GLN A 72 9.67 0.89 -8.88
C GLN A 72 9.75 1.94 -7.77
N GLU A 73 8.91 2.97 -7.84
CA GLU A 73 8.83 4.03 -6.84
C GLU A 73 8.46 3.47 -5.45
N LEU A 74 7.53 2.51 -5.40
CA LEU A 74 7.18 1.83 -4.14
C LEU A 74 8.35 1.05 -3.54
N LEU A 75 9.19 0.43 -4.37
CA LEU A 75 10.38 -0.29 -3.89
C LEU A 75 11.43 0.69 -3.37
N GLU A 76 11.64 1.82 -4.03
CA GLU A 76 12.53 2.89 -3.55
C GLU A 76 12.04 3.47 -2.22
N GLN A 77 10.74 3.76 -2.11
CA GLN A 77 10.16 4.24 -0.85
C GLN A 77 10.28 3.19 0.26
N TRP A 78 10.17 1.90 -0.07
CA TRP A 78 10.40 0.82 0.88
C TRP A 78 11.85 0.82 1.38
N GLU A 79 12.82 0.97 0.49
CA GLU A 79 14.23 1.08 0.88
C GLU A 79 14.50 2.31 1.74
N ASN A 80 13.92 3.46 1.40
CA ASN A 80 13.99 4.66 2.23
C ASN A 80 13.42 4.41 3.63
N ALA A 81 12.26 3.76 3.72
CA ALA A 81 11.63 3.42 4.99
C ALA A 81 12.52 2.51 5.86
N GLN A 82 13.15 1.49 5.26
CA GLN A 82 14.05 0.59 5.98
C GLN A 82 15.33 1.29 6.49
N HIS A 83 15.77 2.35 5.82
CA HIS A 83 16.92 3.15 6.23
C HIS A 83 16.56 4.35 7.11
N ASN A 84 15.32 4.46 7.61
CA ASN A 84 14.80 5.63 8.34
C ASN A 84 14.94 6.96 7.56
N GLN A 85 14.94 6.88 6.23
CA GLN A 85 14.94 8.05 5.34
C GLN A 85 13.52 8.46 4.99
N GLN A 86 13.32 9.72 4.63
CA GLN A 86 11.98 10.25 4.35
C GLN A 86 11.29 9.48 3.21
N VAL A 87 10.12 8.93 3.50
CA VAL A 87 9.18 8.41 2.50
C VAL A 87 8.35 9.57 1.93
N ILE A 88 8.34 9.68 0.60
CA ILE A 88 7.56 10.69 -0.12
C ILE A 88 6.26 10.11 -0.69
N ILE A 89 5.33 11.00 -1.02
CA ILE A 89 4.09 10.64 -1.70
C ILE A 89 4.41 10.43 -3.18
N ILE A 90 4.00 9.30 -3.72
CA ILE A 90 4.08 8.96 -5.14
C ILE A 90 2.66 9.06 -5.74
N GLY A 91 2.55 9.54 -6.97
CA GLY A 91 1.28 10.00 -7.55
C GLY A 91 1.12 9.63 -9.00
#